data_AF-A0A2V9IPI6-F1
#
_entry.id   AF-A0A2V9IPI6-F1
#
_cell.length_a   1.000
_cell.length_b   1.000
_cell.length_c   1.000
_cell.angle_alpha   90.00
_cell.angle_beta   90.00
_cell.angle_gamma   90.00
#
_symmetry.space_group_name_H-M   'P 1'
#
loop_
_entity.id
_entity.type
_entity.pdbx_description
1 polymer ?
#
loop_
_entity_poly.entity_id
_entity_poly.type
_entity_poly.pdbx_seq_one_letter_code
_entity_poly.pdbx_strand_id
1 'polypeptide(L)'
;DGTLTVTKASLTVTAGDAAREYGAANPSFTGTVTGVENGDNITATYSSAAAASSPVGAYPIALALVDPDSKLGNYSVTINNGTLTINKATPVITWSNPAGITYGTALNGGQLNPTANVGGTFTYTPASGTVLGAGNNQNLRADFVPSDSANYSNASKD
;
A
#
# COMPACT_ATOMS: atom_id res chain seq x y z
N ASP A 1 -29.74 10.30 -56.15
CA ASP A 1 -29.80 9.78 -54.77
C ASP A 1 -28.86 10.54 -53.87
N GLY A 2 -29.28 10.83 -52.64
CA GLY A 2 -28.46 11.50 -51.63
C GLY A 2 -27.93 10.49 -50.61
N THR A 3 -26.67 10.64 -50.21
CA THR A 3 -26.04 9.85 -49.15
C THR A 3 -25.74 10.74 -47.94
N LEU A 4 -25.98 10.23 -46.73
CA LEU A 4 -25.65 10.88 -45.46
C LEU A 4 -24.59 10.06 -44.72
N THR A 5 -23.61 10.74 -44.12
CA THR A 5 -22.61 10.13 -43.24
C THR A 5 -22.89 10.57 -41.80
N VAL A 6 -22.95 9.60 -40.89
CA VAL A 6 -23.00 9.85 -39.45
C VAL A 6 -21.66 9.48 -38.85
N THR A 7 -21.01 10.43 -38.19
CA THR A 7 -19.72 10.21 -37.51
C THR A 7 -19.95 9.66 -36.10
N LYS A 8 -18.98 8.90 -35.60
CA LYS A 8 -19.02 8.38 -34.23
C LYS A 8 -18.91 9.50 -33.19
N ALA A 9 -19.58 9.33 -32.06
CA ALA A 9 -19.43 10.21 -30.89
C ALA A 9 -18.12 9.91 -30.14
N SER A 10 -17.60 10.88 -29.38
CA SER A 10 -16.39 10.67 -28.56
C SER A 10 -16.77 10.10 -27.19
N LEU A 11 -16.15 8.99 -26.80
CA LEU A 11 -16.30 8.39 -25.47
C LEU A 11 -14.92 8.33 -24.78
N THR A 12 -14.83 8.85 -23.56
CA THR A 12 -13.59 8.79 -22.75
C THR A 12 -13.84 8.01 -21.48
N VAL A 13 -12.99 7.01 -21.23
CA VAL A 13 -12.97 6.23 -19.99
C VAL A 13 -11.64 6.47 -19.28
N THR A 14 -11.69 6.85 -18.01
CA THR A 14 -10.51 7.11 -17.20
C THR A 14 -10.58 6.32 -15.90
N ALA A 15 -9.66 5.40 -15.69
CA ALA A 15 -9.49 4.76 -14.39
C ALA A 15 -8.77 5.70 -13.43
N GLY A 16 -9.22 5.76 -12.17
CA GLY A 16 -8.57 6.53 -11.11
C GLY A 16 -7.34 5.79 -10.58
N ASP A 17 -6.32 6.56 -10.19
CA ASP A 17 -5.17 6.01 -9.46
C ASP A 17 -5.58 5.59 -8.05
N ALA A 18 -4.87 4.60 -7.52
CA ALA A 18 -5.08 4.12 -6.15
C ALA A 18 -3.75 3.79 -5.49
N ALA A 19 -3.76 3.68 -4.16
CA ALA A 19 -2.59 3.26 -3.42
C ALA A 19 -2.95 2.34 -2.25
N ARG A 20 -2.00 1.51 -1.83
CA ARG A 20 -2.05 0.72 -0.60
C ARG A 20 -0.66 0.41 -0.10
N GLU A 21 -0.57 -0.13 1.12
CA GLU A 21 0.68 -0.69 1.65
C GLU A 21 0.86 -2.16 1.22
N TYR A 22 2.10 -2.63 1.25
CA TYR A 22 2.43 -4.04 1.06
C TYR A 22 1.70 -4.92 2.08
N GLY A 23 1.18 -6.06 1.64
CA GLY A 23 0.39 -6.96 2.47
C GLY A 23 -1.07 -6.55 2.69
N ALA A 24 -1.45 -5.30 2.40
CA ALA A 24 -2.85 -4.87 2.46
C ALA A 24 -3.67 -5.39 1.26
N ALA A 25 -4.98 -5.55 1.46
CA ALA A 25 -5.90 -5.85 0.37
C ALA A 25 -5.98 -4.67 -0.63
N ASN A 26 -6.31 -4.96 -1.89
CA ASN A 26 -6.57 -3.91 -2.87
C ASN A 26 -7.78 -3.06 -2.44
N PRO A 27 -7.71 -1.73 -2.60
CA PRO A 27 -8.88 -0.89 -2.43
C PRO A 27 -9.90 -1.16 -3.56
N SER A 28 -11.13 -0.67 -3.40
CA SER A 28 -12.06 -0.59 -4.51
C SER A 28 -11.51 0.38 -5.57
N PHE A 29 -11.38 -0.09 -6.81
CA PHE A 29 -10.95 0.75 -7.92
C PHE A 29 -12.13 1.54 -8.48
N THR A 30 -11.87 2.79 -8.86
CA THR A 30 -12.87 3.71 -9.37
C THR A 30 -12.41 4.31 -10.70
N GLY A 31 -13.30 5.04 -11.36
CA GLY A 31 -13.00 5.76 -12.59
C GLY A 31 -14.22 6.47 -13.13
N THR A 32 -14.10 7.06 -14.31
CA THR A 32 -15.14 7.86 -14.96
C THR A 32 -15.36 7.41 -16.40
N VAL A 33 -16.61 7.46 -16.83
CA VAL A 33 -17.03 7.29 -18.24
C VAL A 33 -17.74 8.58 -18.64
N THR A 34 -17.29 9.22 -19.70
CA THR A 34 -17.80 10.53 -20.17
C THR A 34 -17.99 10.53 -21.68
N GLY A 35 -18.98 11.27 -22.16
CA GLY A 35 -19.33 11.32 -23.59
C GLY A 35 -20.30 10.22 -24.05
N VAL A 36 -21.01 9.58 -23.11
CA VAL A 36 -22.14 8.70 -23.42
C VAL A 36 -23.30 9.57 -23.90
N GLU A 37 -23.89 9.22 -25.04
CA GLU A 37 -24.97 9.96 -25.67
C GLU A 37 -26.26 9.15 -25.66
N ASN A 38 -27.39 9.83 -25.86
CA ASN A 38 -28.70 9.21 -26.08
C ASN A 38 -29.18 8.24 -24.98
N GLY A 39 -28.61 8.34 -23.77
CA GLY A 39 -28.91 7.44 -22.66
C GLY A 39 -28.42 6.00 -22.86
N ASP A 40 -27.45 5.77 -23.76
CA ASP A 40 -26.85 4.45 -23.97
C ASP A 40 -26.24 3.90 -22.66
N ASN A 41 -26.49 2.63 -22.33
CA ASN A 41 -26.05 2.05 -21.06
C ASN A 41 -24.58 1.56 -21.11
N ILE A 42 -23.65 2.47 -21.34
CA ILE A 42 -22.21 2.15 -21.40
C ILE A 42 -21.57 2.48 -20.05
N THR A 43 -21.00 1.47 -19.40
CA THR A 43 -20.29 1.60 -18.13
C THR A 43 -18.90 0.99 -18.21
N ALA A 44 -18.13 1.04 -17.12
CA ALA A 44 -16.81 0.43 -17.04
C ALA A 44 -16.59 -0.23 -15.68
N THR A 45 -15.84 -1.32 -15.69
CA THR A 45 -15.30 -1.98 -14.50
C THR A 45 -13.79 -1.77 -14.43
N TYR A 46 -13.24 -1.72 -13.22
CA TYR A 46 -11.84 -1.40 -12.96
C TYR A 46 -11.23 -2.49 -12.09
N SER A 47 -10.06 -3.01 -12.48
CA SER A 47 -9.40 -4.10 -11.78
C SER A 47 -7.88 -4.04 -11.93
N SER A 48 -7.16 -4.64 -10.99
CA SER A 48 -5.72 -4.86 -11.09
C SER A 48 -5.39 -6.31 -10.80
N ALA A 49 -4.40 -6.86 -11.50
CA ALA A 49 -3.88 -8.20 -11.25
C ALA A 49 -3.01 -8.30 -9.98
N ALA A 50 -2.67 -7.17 -9.37
CA ALA A 50 -1.89 -7.15 -8.13
C ALA A 50 -2.65 -7.87 -7.00
N ALA A 51 -1.97 -8.76 -6.29
CA ALA A 51 -2.48 -9.41 -5.08
C ALA A 51 -1.85 -8.75 -3.84
N ALA A 52 -2.39 -9.01 -2.64
CA ALA A 52 -1.84 -8.44 -1.39
C ALA A 52 -0.32 -8.66 -1.22
N SER A 53 0.19 -9.80 -1.73
CA SER A 53 1.60 -10.18 -1.75
C SER A 53 2.43 -9.61 -2.91
N SER A 54 1.82 -8.85 -3.83
CA SER A 54 2.57 -8.16 -4.89
C SER A 54 3.56 -7.18 -4.26
N PRO A 55 4.85 -7.21 -4.67
CA PRO A 55 5.88 -6.34 -4.13
C PRO A 55 5.57 -4.85 -4.29
N VAL A 56 6.31 -4.02 -3.56
CA VAL A 56 6.28 -2.55 -3.71
C VAL A 56 6.59 -2.17 -5.15
N GLY A 57 5.77 -1.28 -5.71
CA GLY A 57 5.86 -0.89 -7.11
C GLY A 57 4.56 -0.31 -7.67
N ALA A 58 4.56 -0.05 -8.97
CA ALA A 58 3.42 0.44 -9.71
C ALA A 58 2.79 -0.68 -10.55
N TYR A 59 1.48 -0.81 -10.50
CA TYR A 59 0.71 -1.84 -11.18
C TYR A 59 -0.42 -1.20 -11.99
N PRO A 60 -0.71 -1.69 -13.21
CA PRO A 60 -1.81 -1.14 -13.99
C PRO A 60 -3.15 -1.43 -13.32
N ILE A 61 -4.04 -0.43 -13.36
CA ILE A 61 -5.48 -0.62 -13.18
C ILE A 61 -6.07 -0.69 -14.58
N ALA A 62 -6.42 -1.91 -14.97
CA ALA A 62 -7.08 -2.21 -16.22
C ALA A 62 -8.57 -1.86 -16.12
N LEU A 63 -9.12 -1.39 -17.23
CA LEU A 63 -10.54 -1.14 -17.37
C LEU A 63 -11.16 -2.09 -18.40
N ALA A 64 -12.41 -2.45 -18.17
CA ALA A 64 -13.23 -3.17 -19.13
C ALA A 64 -14.57 -2.47 -19.28
N LEU A 65 -14.88 -2.06 -20.50
CA LEU A 65 -16.16 -1.47 -20.87
C LEU A 65 -17.25 -2.55 -20.80
N VAL A 66 -18.41 -2.15 -20.29
CA VAL A 66 -19.62 -2.97 -20.22
C VAL A 66 -20.70 -2.26 -21.05
N ASP A 67 -21.14 -2.94 -22.10
CA ASP A 67 -22.07 -2.43 -23.10
C ASP A 67 -23.12 -3.51 -23.43
N PRO A 68 -24.13 -3.71 -22.56
CA PRO A 68 -25.14 -4.75 -22.74
C PRO A 68 -26.03 -4.51 -23.96
N ASP A 69 -26.16 -3.26 -24.41
CA ASP A 69 -27.04 -2.86 -25.51
C ASP A 69 -26.31 -2.77 -26.86
N SER A 70 -25.02 -3.17 -26.90
CA SER A 70 -24.17 -3.19 -28.10
C SER A 70 -24.08 -1.82 -28.82
N LYS A 71 -23.99 -0.73 -28.06
CA LYS A 71 -23.93 0.65 -28.55
C LYS A 71 -22.52 1.18 -28.79
N LEU A 72 -21.50 0.51 -28.26
CA LEU A 72 -20.10 0.97 -28.32
C LEU A 72 -19.58 1.16 -29.75
N GLY A 73 -20.15 0.45 -30.73
CA GLY A 73 -19.85 0.63 -32.15
C GLY A 73 -20.04 2.06 -32.67
N ASN A 74 -20.92 2.84 -32.02
CA ASN A 74 -21.23 4.24 -32.35
C ASN A 74 -20.20 5.25 -31.79
N TYR A 75 -19.21 4.79 -31.02
CA TYR A 75 -18.26 5.65 -30.32
C TYR A 75 -16.82 5.45 -30.79
N SER A 76 -16.07 6.54 -30.80
CA SER A 76 -14.61 6.57 -30.86
C SER A 76 -14.09 6.63 -29.42
N VAL A 77 -13.52 5.52 -28.94
CA VAL A 77 -13.18 5.33 -27.53
C VAL A 77 -11.74 5.77 -27.24
N THR A 78 -11.57 6.59 -26.21
CA THR A 78 -10.28 6.92 -25.60
C THR A 78 -10.20 6.31 -24.20
N ILE A 79 -9.11 5.59 -23.93
CA ILE A 79 -8.87 4.87 -22.67
C ILE A 79 -7.68 5.49 -21.96
N ASN A 80 -7.90 5.95 -20.73
CA ASN A 80 -6.85 6.39 -19.81
C ASN A 80 -6.78 5.39 -18.65
N ASN A 81 -5.72 4.58 -18.61
CA ASN A 81 -5.50 3.64 -17.53
C ASN A 81 -5.04 4.36 -16.25
N GLY A 82 -5.38 3.78 -15.11
CA GLY A 82 -4.91 4.22 -13.79
C GLY A 82 -3.77 3.34 -13.32
N THR A 83 -3.14 3.75 -12.23
CA THR A 83 -2.03 3.03 -11.58
C THR A 83 -2.37 2.76 -10.13
N LEU A 84 -2.22 1.49 -9.72
CA LEU A 84 -2.14 1.10 -8.32
C LEU A 84 -0.68 1.22 -7.86
N THR A 85 -0.44 2.10 -6.91
CA THR A 85 0.87 2.22 -6.24
C THR A 85 0.87 1.40 -4.94
N ILE A 86 1.75 0.42 -4.86
CA ILE A 86 2.01 -0.34 -3.63
C ILE A 86 3.20 0.31 -2.92
N ASN A 87 2.95 0.89 -1.75
CA ASN A 87 3.94 1.50 -0.87
C ASN A 87 4.51 0.47 0.12
N LYS A 88 5.70 0.75 0.65
CA LYS A 88 6.26 -0.06 1.74
C LYS A 88 5.35 -0.05 2.95
N ALA A 89 5.20 -1.20 3.59
CA ALA A 89 4.55 -1.28 4.89
C ALA A 89 5.53 -0.94 6.02
N THR A 90 5.02 -0.42 7.13
CA THR A 90 5.83 -0.20 8.34
C THR A 90 5.67 -1.39 9.29
N PRO A 91 6.76 -2.08 9.68
CA PRO A 91 6.71 -3.13 10.70
C PRO A 91 6.11 -2.63 12.01
N VAL A 92 5.34 -3.49 12.67
CA VAL A 92 4.82 -3.25 14.01
C VAL A 92 5.78 -3.85 15.02
N ILE A 93 6.41 -2.99 15.83
CA ILE A 93 7.24 -3.39 16.96
C ILE A 93 6.37 -3.44 18.22
N THR A 94 6.38 -4.58 18.91
CA THR A 94 5.72 -4.76 20.21
C THR A 94 6.79 -4.92 21.28
N TRP A 95 6.80 -3.99 22.24
CA TRP A 95 7.71 -3.98 23.36
C TRP A 95 6.97 -3.58 24.63
N SER A 96 6.91 -4.49 25.60
CA SER A 96 6.37 -4.21 26.92
C SER A 96 7.37 -3.46 27.77
N ASN A 97 6.89 -2.58 28.66
CA ASN A 97 7.75 -1.93 29.64
C ASN A 97 8.51 -2.98 30.48
N PRO A 98 9.84 -3.02 30.46
CA PRO A 98 10.59 -4.02 31.17
C PRO A 98 10.55 -3.80 32.68
N ALA A 99 10.74 -4.88 33.45
CA ALA A 99 10.92 -4.77 34.90
C ALA A 99 12.20 -3.99 35.23
N GLY A 100 12.15 -3.24 36.35
CA GLY A 100 13.31 -2.54 36.87
C GLY A 100 14.45 -3.51 37.23
N ILE A 101 15.69 -3.01 37.17
CA ILE A 101 16.90 -3.74 37.56
C ILE A 101 17.63 -3.00 38.68
N THR A 102 18.35 -3.73 39.53
CA THR A 102 19.20 -3.13 40.56
C THR A 102 20.42 -2.49 39.93
N TYR A 103 20.81 -1.30 40.41
CA TYR A 103 22.01 -0.60 39.98
C TYR A 103 23.25 -1.54 40.02
N GLY A 104 24.07 -1.46 38.97
CA GLY A 104 25.18 -2.39 38.72
C GLY A 104 24.82 -3.57 37.82
N THR A 105 23.54 -3.84 37.59
CA THR A 105 23.09 -4.86 36.61
C THR A 105 23.17 -4.30 35.20
N ALA A 106 23.80 -5.04 34.29
CA ALA A 106 23.85 -4.70 32.88
C ALA A 106 22.54 -5.05 32.14
N LEU A 107 22.16 -4.24 31.16
CA LEU A 107 21.06 -4.52 30.24
C LEU A 107 21.28 -5.86 29.53
N ASN A 108 20.24 -6.67 29.45
CA ASN A 108 20.26 -7.97 28.77
C ASN A 108 18.89 -8.27 28.14
N GLY A 109 18.69 -9.51 27.67
CA GLY A 109 17.44 -9.96 27.04
C GLY A 109 16.21 -9.92 27.95
N GLY A 110 16.35 -9.64 29.25
CA GLY A 110 15.21 -9.31 30.11
C GLY A 110 14.61 -7.94 29.84
N GLN A 111 15.43 -6.96 29.42
CA GLN A 111 15.00 -5.59 29.11
C GLN A 111 14.91 -5.36 27.59
N LEU A 112 15.87 -5.89 26.83
CA LEU A 112 16.04 -5.67 25.39
C LEU A 112 15.45 -6.82 24.59
N ASN A 113 14.12 -6.96 24.65
CA ASN A 113 13.37 -8.07 24.04
C ASN A 113 12.10 -7.64 23.28
N PRO A 114 12.14 -6.57 22.45
CA PRO A 114 11.03 -6.29 21.55
C PRO A 114 10.83 -7.44 20.55
N THR A 115 9.62 -7.53 20.03
CA THR A 115 9.28 -8.41 18.90
C THR A 115 8.76 -7.56 17.75
N ALA A 116 8.90 -8.06 16.52
CA ALA A 116 8.30 -7.46 15.33
C ALA A 116 7.39 -8.46 14.63
N ASN A 117 6.38 -7.98 13.91
CA ASN A 117 5.47 -8.83 13.14
C ASN A 117 6.08 -9.39 11.84
N VAL A 118 7.32 -9.01 11.52
CA VAL A 118 8.07 -9.49 10.35
C VAL A 118 9.51 -9.83 10.75
N GLY A 119 10.18 -10.64 9.93
CA GLY A 119 11.59 -10.99 10.16
C GLY A 119 12.52 -9.78 9.94
N GLY A 120 13.53 -9.65 10.80
CA GLY A 120 14.51 -8.58 10.74
C GLY A 120 15.47 -8.60 11.93
N THR A 121 16.23 -7.53 12.10
CA THR A 121 17.24 -7.39 13.16
C THR A 121 16.96 -6.17 14.00
N PHE A 122 17.11 -6.30 15.32
CA PHE A 122 17.06 -5.19 16.26
C PHE A 122 18.46 -4.70 16.64
N THR A 123 18.61 -3.38 16.77
CA THR A 123 19.75 -2.73 17.43
C THR A 123 19.25 -1.85 18.57
N TYR A 124 19.99 -1.81 19.67
CA TYR A 124 19.54 -1.18 20.92
C TYR A 124 20.38 0.01 21.30
N THR A 125 19.71 1.06 21.78
CA THR A 125 20.33 2.20 22.43
C THR A 125 19.63 2.44 23.78
N PRO A 126 20.30 2.26 24.93
CA PRO A 126 21.67 1.77 25.10
C PRO A 126 21.86 0.30 24.70
N ALA A 127 23.07 -0.07 24.32
CA ALA A 127 23.38 -1.43 23.87
C ALA A 127 23.31 -2.45 25.02
N SER A 128 23.08 -3.73 24.68
CA SER A 128 23.21 -4.84 25.62
C SER A 128 24.59 -4.80 26.32
N GLY A 129 24.62 -5.08 27.62
CA GLY A 129 25.81 -4.96 28.45
C GLY A 129 26.00 -3.58 29.11
N THR A 130 25.23 -2.56 28.71
CA THR A 130 25.32 -1.23 29.35
C THR A 130 24.79 -1.28 30.78
N VAL A 131 25.55 -0.75 31.74
CA VAL A 131 25.08 -0.51 33.12
C VAL A 131 24.52 0.90 33.20
N LEU A 132 23.24 1.03 33.55
CA LEU A 132 22.56 2.31 33.68
C LEU A 132 22.74 2.89 35.08
N GLY A 133 22.73 4.22 35.18
CA GLY A 133 22.64 4.91 36.46
C GLY A 133 21.31 4.64 37.16
N ALA A 134 21.29 4.76 38.49
CA ALA A 134 20.04 4.69 39.25
C ALA A 134 19.15 5.90 38.91
N GLY A 135 17.88 5.65 38.61
CA GLY A 135 16.92 6.68 38.26
C GLY A 135 15.63 6.09 37.73
N ASN A 136 14.57 6.90 37.75
CA ASN A 136 13.30 6.56 37.11
C ASN A 136 13.40 6.89 35.61
N ASN A 137 12.64 6.16 34.79
CA ASN A 137 12.42 6.49 33.37
C ASN A 137 13.71 6.51 32.53
N GLN A 138 14.60 5.52 32.73
CA GLN A 138 15.72 5.32 31.81
C GLN A 138 15.18 4.96 30.41
N ASN A 139 15.43 5.80 29.41
CA ASN A 139 14.98 5.56 28.04
C ASN A 139 15.75 4.39 27.42
N LEU A 140 15.01 3.47 26.83
CA LEU A 140 15.54 2.43 25.95
C LEU A 140 14.98 2.68 24.55
N ARG A 141 15.74 2.34 23.52
CA ARG A 141 15.33 2.46 22.14
C ARG A 141 15.74 1.22 21.37
N ALA A 142 14.83 0.72 20.55
CA ALA A 142 15.03 -0.38 19.63
C ALA A 142 14.79 0.13 18.21
N ASP A 143 15.85 0.11 17.40
CA ASP A 143 15.76 0.24 15.95
C ASP A 143 15.58 -1.13 15.33
N PHE A 144 14.70 -1.22 14.34
CA PHE A 144 14.40 -2.44 13.62
C PHE A 144 14.64 -2.28 12.12
N VAL A 145 15.43 -3.19 11.56
CA VAL A 145 15.69 -3.29 10.12
C VAL A 145 15.07 -4.60 9.62
N PRO A 146 14.01 -4.54 8.79
CA PRO A 146 13.40 -5.72 8.19
C PRO A 146 14.38 -6.44 7.26
N SER A 147 14.32 -7.78 7.23
CA SER A 147 15.09 -8.57 6.26
C SER A 147 14.59 -8.30 4.82
N ASP A 148 13.29 -8.09 4.65
CA ASP A 148 12.68 -7.66 3.39
C ASP A 148 12.59 -6.12 3.35
N SER A 149 13.73 -5.50 3.10
CA SER A 149 13.83 -4.04 2.96
C SER A 149 13.24 -3.51 1.65
N ALA A 150 12.88 -4.38 0.70
CA ALA A 150 12.19 -3.98 -0.52
C ALA A 150 10.72 -3.63 -0.23
N ASN A 151 10.07 -4.41 0.63
CA ASN A 151 8.65 -4.25 0.93
C ASN A 151 8.33 -3.57 2.26
N TYR A 152 9.30 -3.50 3.18
CA TYR A 152 9.12 -2.86 4.48
C TYR A 152 10.09 -1.70 4.72
N SER A 153 9.60 -0.68 5.40
CA SER A 153 10.41 0.43 5.93
C SER A 153 11.08 0.04 7.25
N ASN A 154 12.16 0.73 7.61
CA ASN A 154 12.71 0.61 8.96
C ASN A 154 11.71 1.17 9.99
N ALA A 155 11.74 0.65 11.20
CA ALA A 155 10.89 1.09 12.30
C ALA A 155 11.72 1.26 13.57
N SER A 156 11.19 1.99 14.55
CA SER A 156 11.78 2.06 15.88
C SER A 156 10.73 2.14 16.97
N LYS A 157 11.13 1.76 18.18
CA LYS A 157 10.30 1.86 19.38
C LYS A 157 11.15 2.33 20.56
N ASP A 158 10.58 3.23 21.35
CA ASP A 158 11.13 3.70 22.61
C ASP A 158 10.32 3.13 23.79
#